data_AF-A0A382GGC8-F1
#
_entry.id   AF-A0A382GGC8-F1
#
_cell.length_a   1.000
_cell.length_b   1.000
_cell.length_c   1.000
_cell.angle_alpha   90.00
_cell.angle_beta   90.00
_cell.angle_gamma   90.00
#
_symmetry.space_group_name_H-M   'P 1'
#
loop_
_entity.id
_entity.type
_entity.pdbx_description
1 polymer ?
#
loop_
_entity_poly.entity_id
_entity_poly.type
_entity_poly.pdbx_seq_one_letter_code
_entity_poly.pdbx_strand_id
1 'polypeptide(L)'
;KKVTPIFIDRIQDRRGKTIFNADKRKCIGCKEISYLKDEIPVIQDNRKQIISSETAYQITSMLEGVIKRGTGRKLKNLNLTLAGKTGTTNKNMDAWFLGFTSKLVVGVYVGFDEPKTLGRYETGAKAALPVFEKFIKKVVKKKEALPFKVPKNITLVLVDVESGLQPNASTKKIIYESFKTEDNIIDILENLSNKDRLGFNYTENKKIIFKFY
;
A
#
# COMPACT_ATOMS: atom_id res chain seq x y z
N LYS A 1 -3.35 4.79 9.60
CA LYS A 1 -3.66 4.81 11.05
C LYS A 1 -3.84 3.39 11.55
N LYS A 2 -3.53 3.10 12.83
CA LYS A 2 -3.70 1.76 13.42
C LYS A 2 -5.18 1.39 13.46
N VAL A 3 -5.53 0.21 12.96
CA VAL A 3 -6.86 -0.37 13.07
C VAL A 3 -6.79 -1.54 14.04
N THR A 4 -7.74 -1.64 14.96
CA THR A 4 -7.94 -2.83 15.77
C THR A 4 -9.00 -3.67 15.08
N PRO A 5 -8.70 -4.91 14.64
CA PRO A 5 -9.69 -5.80 14.06
C PRO A 5 -10.80 -6.08 15.08
N ILE A 6 -12.05 -6.01 14.63
CA ILE A 6 -13.23 -6.33 15.44
C ILE A 6 -14.08 -7.34 14.68
N PHE A 7 -14.69 -8.26 15.41
CA PHE A 7 -15.67 -9.20 14.85
C PHE A 7 -17.10 -8.83 15.25
N ILE A 8 -17.30 -8.39 16.49
CA ILE A 8 -18.58 -7.93 17.02
C ILE A 8 -18.62 -6.41 16.96
N ASP A 9 -19.57 -5.84 16.22
CA ASP A 9 -19.76 -4.39 16.13
C ASP A 9 -20.61 -3.85 17.29
N ARG A 10 -21.77 -4.48 17.54
CA ARG A 10 -22.74 -4.03 18.54
C ARG A 10 -23.48 -5.20 19.19
N ILE A 11 -23.74 -5.09 20.49
CA ILE A 11 -24.62 -6.00 21.25
C ILE A 11 -25.74 -5.15 21.85
N GLN A 12 -26.99 -5.55 21.62
CA GLN A 12 -28.19 -4.88 22.14
C GLN A 12 -29.06 -5.87 22.91
N ASP A 13 -29.79 -5.40 23.91
CA ASP A 13 -30.83 -6.19 24.58
C ASP A 13 -32.12 -6.27 23.74
N ARG A 14 -33.11 -7.04 24.22
CA ARG A 14 -34.42 -7.19 23.57
C ARG A 14 -35.21 -5.88 23.40
N ARG A 15 -34.84 -4.83 24.15
CA ARG A 15 -35.47 -3.50 24.13
C ARG A 15 -34.67 -2.51 23.26
N GLY A 16 -33.61 -2.96 22.58
CA GLY A 16 -32.76 -2.15 21.74
C GLY A 16 -31.67 -1.36 22.50
N LYS A 17 -31.52 -1.55 23.81
CA LYS A 17 -30.47 -0.88 24.59
C LYS A 17 -29.11 -1.46 24.22
N THR A 18 -28.20 -0.61 23.77
CA THR A 18 -26.82 -1.01 23.45
C THR A 18 -26.05 -1.35 24.73
N ILE A 19 -25.64 -2.61 24.86
CA ILE A 19 -24.80 -3.15 25.95
C ILE A 19 -23.32 -2.97 25.57
N PHE A 20 -22.99 -3.22 24.31
CA PHE A 20 -21.63 -3.11 23.79
C PHE A 20 -21.64 -2.43 22.42
N ASN A 21 -20.65 -1.57 22.20
CA ASN A 21 -20.37 -0.97 20.90
C ASN A 21 -18.85 -0.94 20.72
N ALA A 22 -18.36 -1.52 19.64
CA ALA A 22 -16.95 -1.59 19.30
C ALA A 22 -16.40 -0.25 18.79
N ASP A 23 -17.23 0.52 18.07
CA ASP A 23 -16.82 1.84 17.61
C ASP A 23 -16.85 2.84 18.77
N LYS A 24 -15.67 3.30 19.17
CA LYS A 24 -15.47 4.31 20.23
C LYS A 24 -15.22 5.72 19.67
N ARG A 25 -15.34 5.93 18.36
CA ARG A 25 -15.13 7.25 17.77
C ARG A 25 -16.19 8.23 18.27
N LYS A 26 -15.75 9.46 18.55
CA LYS A 26 -16.66 10.55 18.94
C LYS A 26 -17.23 11.17 17.67
N CYS A 27 -18.55 11.35 17.63
CA CYS A 27 -19.17 12.19 16.63
C CYS A 27 -19.42 13.59 17.19
N ILE A 28 -18.87 14.60 16.53
CA ILE A 28 -19.14 16.01 16.81
C ILE A 28 -20.34 16.45 15.97
N GLY A 29 -21.29 17.15 16.59
CA GLY A 29 -22.48 17.67 15.91
C GLY A 29 -23.61 16.64 15.70
N CYS A 30 -23.40 15.35 15.98
CA CYS A 30 -24.43 14.32 15.77
C CYS A 30 -25.72 14.53 16.61
N LYS A 31 -25.67 15.30 17.70
CA LYS A 31 -26.85 15.58 18.54
C LYS A 31 -27.63 16.83 18.10
N GLU A 32 -27.05 17.64 17.22
CA GLU A 32 -27.55 18.97 16.85
C GLU A 32 -27.96 19.02 15.37
N ILE A 33 -28.09 17.85 14.73
CA ILE A 33 -28.48 17.72 13.33
C ILE A 33 -29.86 18.39 13.18
N SER A 34 -29.88 19.45 12.37
CA SER A 34 -31.09 20.22 12.07
C SER A 34 -31.13 20.47 10.57
N TYR A 35 -32.31 20.32 9.96
CA TYR A 35 -32.53 20.64 8.55
C TYR A 35 -32.31 22.12 8.21
N LEU A 36 -32.17 22.98 9.23
CA LEU A 36 -31.95 24.42 9.11
C LEU A 36 -30.47 24.83 9.27
N LYS A 37 -29.57 23.89 9.56
CA LYS A 37 -28.13 24.16 9.72
C LYS A 37 -27.34 23.41 8.66
N ASP A 38 -26.39 24.11 8.04
CA ASP A 38 -25.47 23.53 7.04
C ASP A 38 -24.29 22.74 7.65
N GLU A 39 -24.19 22.71 8.98
CA GLU A 39 -23.09 22.03 9.69
C GLU A 39 -23.23 20.51 9.60
N ILE A 40 -22.33 19.88 8.86
CA ILE A 40 -22.29 18.43 8.71
C ILE A 40 -21.57 17.80 9.91
N PRO A 41 -22.18 16.83 10.62
CA PRO A 41 -21.53 16.16 11.74
C PRO A 41 -20.28 15.41 11.29
N VAL A 42 -19.23 15.48 12.11
CA VAL A 42 -17.93 14.88 11.80
C VAL A 42 -17.60 13.78 12.81
N ILE A 43 -17.29 12.60 12.29
CA ILE A 43 -16.74 11.50 13.10
C ILE A 43 -15.24 11.73 13.28
N GLN A 44 -14.82 12.00 14.50
CA GLN A 44 -13.42 12.18 14.84
C GLN A 44 -12.67 10.84 14.82
N ASP A 45 -11.67 10.76 13.95
CA ASP A 45 -10.79 9.60 13.83
C ASP A 45 -9.52 9.77 14.69
N ASN A 46 -9.63 9.39 15.95
CA ASN A 46 -8.57 9.47 16.96
C ASN A 46 -7.63 8.27 16.96
N ARG A 47 -7.63 7.44 15.91
CA ARG A 47 -6.74 6.28 15.82
C ARG A 47 -5.28 6.74 15.72
N LYS A 48 -4.40 6.09 16.50
CA LYS A 48 -2.96 6.37 16.50
C LYS A 48 -2.39 6.24 15.08
N GLN A 49 -1.67 7.26 14.63
CA GLN A 49 -0.86 7.19 13.44
C GLN A 49 0.47 6.50 13.76
N ILE A 50 0.80 5.43 13.04
CA ILE A 50 2.00 4.60 13.30
C ILE A 50 3.11 4.93 12.32
N ILE A 51 2.74 5.31 11.10
CA ILE A 51 3.63 5.74 10.02
C ILE A 51 3.05 6.98 9.36
N SER A 52 3.89 7.78 8.71
CA SER A 52 3.44 8.95 7.95
C SER A 52 2.63 8.55 6.71
N SER A 53 1.81 9.45 6.19
CA SER A 53 1.04 9.21 4.97
C SER A 53 1.94 8.97 3.76
N GLU A 54 3.08 9.65 3.71
CA GLU A 54 4.11 9.56 2.68
C GLU A 54 4.72 8.16 2.67
N THR A 55 5.20 7.68 3.83
CA THR A 55 5.77 6.33 3.93
C THR A 55 4.73 5.25 3.62
N ALA A 56 3.48 5.42 4.06
CA ALA A 56 2.41 4.49 3.71
C ALA A 56 2.17 4.43 2.20
N TYR A 57 2.17 5.58 1.51
CA TYR A 57 2.01 5.65 0.07
C TYR A 57 3.21 5.07 -0.67
N GLN A 58 4.45 5.35 -0.22
CA GLN A 58 5.66 4.77 -0.82
C GLN A 58 5.62 3.24 -0.78
N ILE A 59 5.30 2.66 0.38
CA ILE A 59 5.13 1.20 0.51
C ILE A 59 4.01 0.70 -0.40
N THR A 60 2.90 1.43 -0.49
CA THR A 60 1.78 1.06 -1.37
C THR A 60 2.20 1.05 -2.84
N SER A 61 2.92 2.07 -3.30
CA SER A 61 3.47 2.15 -4.68
C SER A 61 4.38 0.96 -4.99
N MET A 62 5.28 0.60 -4.07
CA MET A 62 6.13 -0.59 -4.21
C MET A 62 5.30 -1.88 -4.30
N LEU A 63 4.25 -2.01 -3.49
CA LEU A 63 3.36 -3.17 -3.48
C LEU A 63 2.43 -3.24 -4.70
N GLU A 64 2.06 -2.11 -5.31
CA GLU A 64 1.44 -2.10 -6.65
C GLU A 64 2.44 -2.64 -7.70
N GLY A 65 3.73 -2.35 -7.54
CA GLY A 65 4.80 -2.92 -8.36
C GLY A 65 4.81 -4.45 -8.36
N VAL A 66 4.56 -5.10 -7.21
CA VAL A 66 4.45 -6.56 -7.12
C VAL A 66 3.35 -7.12 -8.03
N ILE A 67 2.25 -6.38 -8.17
CA ILE A 67 1.12 -6.76 -9.04
C ILE A 67 1.42 -6.43 -10.51
N LYS A 68 2.03 -5.27 -10.79
CA LYS A 68 2.28 -4.80 -12.15
C LYS A 68 3.41 -5.57 -12.84
N ARG A 69 4.46 -5.92 -12.09
CA ARG A 69 5.73 -6.45 -12.61
C ARG A 69 6.35 -7.59 -11.80
N GLY A 70 5.87 -7.85 -10.58
CA GLY A 70 6.46 -8.84 -9.67
C GLY A 70 5.74 -10.18 -9.61
N THR A 71 5.84 -10.84 -8.45
CA THR A 71 5.30 -12.18 -8.19
C THR A 71 3.77 -12.24 -8.15
N GLY A 72 3.09 -11.10 -8.05
CA GLY A 72 1.63 -10.97 -8.10
C GLY A 72 1.06 -10.77 -9.52
N ARG A 73 1.90 -10.82 -10.56
CA ARG A 73 1.53 -10.45 -11.95
C ARG A 73 0.30 -11.13 -12.54
N LYS A 74 -0.13 -12.28 -12.02
CA LYS A 74 -1.37 -12.94 -12.47
C LYS A 74 -2.61 -12.04 -12.25
N LEU A 75 -2.58 -11.17 -11.24
CA LEU A 75 -3.66 -10.24 -10.93
C LEU A 75 -3.67 -9.00 -11.85
N LYS A 76 -2.64 -8.78 -12.67
CA LYS A 76 -2.51 -7.60 -13.53
C LYS A 76 -3.71 -7.41 -14.46
N ASN A 77 -4.23 -8.50 -15.01
CA ASN A 77 -5.31 -8.48 -15.99
C ASN A 77 -6.70 -8.27 -15.37
N LEU A 78 -6.80 -8.13 -14.05
CA LEU A 78 -8.08 -7.84 -13.38
C LEU A 78 -8.55 -6.40 -13.61
N ASN A 79 -7.67 -5.50 -14.07
CA ASN A 79 -7.98 -4.07 -14.23
C ASN A 79 -8.56 -3.42 -12.96
N LEU A 80 -8.07 -3.87 -11.79
CA LEU A 80 -8.37 -3.33 -10.47
C LEU A 80 -7.11 -2.67 -9.89
N THR A 81 -7.28 -1.55 -9.18
CA THR A 81 -6.18 -0.98 -8.40
C THR A 81 -5.93 -1.85 -7.16
N LEU A 82 -4.83 -2.62 -7.22
CA LEU A 82 -4.44 -3.59 -6.21
C LEU A 82 -2.97 -3.43 -5.85
N ALA A 83 -2.69 -3.59 -4.56
CA ALA A 83 -1.35 -3.73 -4.01
C ALA A 83 -1.28 -5.04 -3.22
N GLY A 84 -0.13 -5.71 -3.18
CA GLY A 84 -0.01 -6.93 -2.40
C GLY A 84 1.37 -7.56 -2.42
N LYS A 85 1.54 -8.61 -1.61
CA LYS A 85 2.79 -9.33 -1.47
C LYS A 85 2.56 -10.82 -1.28
N THR A 86 3.39 -11.61 -1.96
CA THR A 86 3.52 -13.05 -1.76
C THR A 86 4.45 -13.37 -0.59
N GLY A 87 4.12 -14.42 0.16
CA GLY A 87 4.98 -15.04 1.15
C GLY A 87 5.07 -16.55 0.91
N THR A 88 6.22 -17.15 1.20
CA THR A 88 6.43 -18.60 1.11
C THR A 88 7.47 -18.99 2.15
N THR A 89 7.15 -19.93 3.03
CA THR A 89 8.10 -20.39 4.05
C THR A 89 9.08 -21.41 3.49
N ASN A 90 10.13 -21.70 4.26
CA ASN A 90 11.12 -22.70 3.90
C ASN A 90 10.45 -24.05 3.61
N LYS A 91 10.99 -24.81 2.65
CA LYS A 91 10.45 -26.10 2.19
C LYS A 91 8.99 -26.03 1.67
N ASN A 92 8.48 -24.84 1.36
CA ASN A 92 7.12 -24.59 0.88
C ASN A 92 6.05 -25.19 1.80
N MET A 93 6.21 -25.05 3.12
CA MET A 93 5.20 -25.54 4.07
C MET A 93 3.97 -24.62 4.10
N ASP A 94 4.20 -23.32 3.90
CA ASP A 94 3.18 -22.30 3.95
C ASP A 94 3.28 -21.38 2.75
N ALA A 95 2.12 -21.06 2.20
CA ALA A 95 1.95 -20.10 1.12
C ALA A 95 1.02 -18.98 1.58
N TRP A 96 1.48 -17.74 1.41
CA TRP A 96 0.74 -16.54 1.79
C TRP A 96 0.55 -15.61 0.62
N PHE A 97 -0.59 -14.92 0.61
CA PHE A 97 -0.76 -13.71 -0.18
C PHE A 97 -1.58 -12.70 0.61
N LEU A 98 -1.00 -11.53 0.85
CA LEU A 98 -1.71 -10.39 1.42
C LEU A 98 -1.88 -9.35 0.32
N GLY A 99 -3.11 -8.94 0.07
CA GLY A 99 -3.41 -7.92 -0.92
C GLY A 99 -4.54 -6.99 -0.47
N PHE A 100 -4.59 -5.81 -1.05
CA PHE A 100 -5.57 -4.80 -0.67
C PHE A 100 -5.91 -3.84 -1.82
N THR A 101 -7.11 -3.27 -1.73
CA THR A 101 -7.57 -2.08 -2.45
C THR A 101 -7.55 -0.89 -1.48
N SER A 102 -7.97 0.30 -1.94
CA SER A 102 -8.16 1.47 -1.08
C SER A 102 -9.23 1.29 0.01
N LYS A 103 -10.05 0.24 -0.04
CA LYS A 103 -11.17 0.01 0.90
C LYS A 103 -11.17 -1.37 1.57
N LEU A 104 -10.44 -2.34 1.04
CA LEU A 104 -10.50 -3.73 1.50
C LEU A 104 -9.08 -4.33 1.59
N VAL A 105 -8.80 -5.03 2.68
CA VAL A 105 -7.58 -5.82 2.86
C VAL A 105 -7.98 -7.29 2.98
N VAL A 106 -7.27 -8.18 2.28
CA VAL A 106 -7.49 -9.63 2.32
C VAL A 106 -6.16 -10.34 2.47
N GLY A 107 -6.08 -11.23 3.45
CA GLY A 107 -4.98 -12.17 3.62
C GLY A 107 -5.45 -13.59 3.30
N VAL A 108 -4.65 -14.30 2.53
CA VAL A 108 -4.84 -15.72 2.24
C VAL A 108 -3.64 -16.49 2.76
N TYR A 109 -3.93 -17.53 3.52
CA TYR A 109 -2.99 -18.54 3.98
C TYR A 109 -3.39 -19.89 3.40
N VAL A 110 -2.40 -20.67 2.98
CA VAL A 110 -2.54 -22.07 2.60
C VAL A 110 -1.40 -22.85 3.24
N GLY A 111 -1.75 -23.90 3.98
CA GLY A 111 -0.86 -24.76 4.73
C GLY A 111 -1.60 -25.98 5.25
N PHE A 112 -0.87 -26.95 5.80
CA PHE A 112 -1.44 -28.08 6.52
C PHE A 112 -1.45 -27.80 8.02
N ASP A 113 -2.44 -28.34 8.74
CA ASP A 113 -2.53 -28.21 10.20
C ASP A 113 -1.29 -28.80 10.90
N GLU A 114 -0.83 -29.96 10.40
CA GLU A 114 0.49 -30.50 10.72
C GLU A 114 1.50 -30.05 9.66
N PRO A 115 2.59 -29.35 10.02
CA PRO A 115 3.53 -28.79 9.05
C PRO A 115 4.12 -29.84 8.11
N LYS A 116 3.69 -29.79 6.84
CA LYS A 116 4.15 -30.64 5.74
C LYS A 116 4.34 -29.78 4.50
N THR A 117 5.20 -30.22 3.59
CA THR A 117 5.42 -29.48 2.34
C THR A 117 4.15 -29.48 1.50
N LEU A 118 3.78 -28.33 0.94
CA LEU A 118 2.72 -28.19 -0.06
C LEU A 118 3.15 -28.78 -1.41
N GLY A 119 4.45 -29.01 -1.60
CA GLY A 119 5.05 -29.46 -2.84
C GLY A 119 6.11 -28.47 -3.35
N ARG A 120 7.03 -28.97 -4.17
CA ARG A 120 8.21 -28.22 -4.65
C ARG A 120 7.88 -26.90 -5.35
N TYR A 121 6.71 -26.78 -5.96
CA TYR A 121 6.30 -25.61 -6.75
C TYR A 121 5.18 -24.78 -6.09
N GLU A 122 4.70 -25.20 -4.92
CA GLU A 122 3.61 -24.53 -4.22
C GLU A 122 4.11 -23.33 -3.42
N THR A 123 4.22 -22.21 -4.12
CA THR A 123 4.57 -20.90 -3.56
C THR A 123 3.33 -20.06 -3.29
N GLY A 124 3.49 -18.91 -2.63
CA GLY A 124 2.43 -17.91 -2.45
C GLY A 124 1.73 -17.52 -3.76
N ALA A 125 2.46 -17.49 -4.89
CA ALA A 125 1.91 -17.17 -6.21
C ALA A 125 1.13 -18.34 -6.87
N LYS A 126 1.30 -19.56 -6.37
CA LYS A 126 0.70 -20.79 -6.92
C LYS A 126 -0.45 -21.31 -6.04
N ALA A 127 -0.29 -21.31 -4.73
CA ALA A 127 -1.30 -21.81 -3.80
C ALA A 127 -2.23 -20.69 -3.29
N ALA A 128 -1.70 -19.61 -2.73
CA ALA A 128 -2.52 -18.57 -2.07
C ALA A 128 -3.11 -17.53 -3.04
N LEU A 129 -2.33 -17.06 -4.01
CA LEU A 129 -2.73 -16.00 -4.95
C LEU A 129 -4.02 -16.32 -5.75
N PRO A 130 -4.24 -17.56 -6.25
CA PRO A 130 -5.48 -17.87 -6.98
C PRO A 130 -6.74 -17.79 -6.11
N VAL A 131 -6.64 -18.14 -4.82
CA VAL A 131 -7.76 -18.00 -3.87
C VAL A 131 -8.10 -16.52 -3.69
N PHE A 132 -7.08 -15.67 -3.50
CA PHE A 132 -7.25 -14.21 -3.46
C PHE A 132 -7.91 -13.68 -4.74
N GLU A 133 -7.44 -14.11 -5.92
CA GLU A 133 -7.98 -13.72 -7.21
C GLU A 133 -9.49 -14.04 -7.31
N LYS A 134 -9.87 -15.27 -6.97
CA LYS A 134 -11.26 -15.73 -7.00
C LYS A 134 -12.14 -14.91 -6.05
N PHE A 135 -11.65 -14.62 -4.84
CA PHE A 135 -12.37 -13.81 -3.87
C PHE A 135 -12.57 -12.37 -4.34
N ILE A 136 -11.50 -11.72 -4.79
CA ILE A 136 -11.54 -10.32 -5.22
C ILE A 136 -12.41 -10.10 -6.44
N LYS A 137 -12.39 -11.02 -7.43
CA LYS A 137 -13.30 -10.95 -8.59
C LYS A 137 -14.78 -10.94 -8.19
N LYS A 138 -15.12 -11.63 -7.09
CA LYS A 138 -16.50 -11.74 -6.62
C LYS A 138 -16.93 -10.55 -5.77
N VAL A 139 -16.02 -10.03 -4.94
CA VAL A 139 -16.36 -9.04 -3.90
C VAL A 139 -16.15 -7.61 -4.35
N VAL A 140 -15.12 -7.34 -5.16
CA VAL A 140 -14.74 -5.96 -5.52
C VAL A 140 -15.27 -5.60 -6.91
N LYS A 141 -16.12 -4.58 -6.96
CA LYS A 141 -16.52 -3.98 -8.23
C LYS A 141 -15.45 -2.99 -8.69
N LYS A 142 -15.25 -2.83 -10.00
CA LYS A 142 -14.25 -1.92 -10.56
C LYS A 142 -14.37 -0.48 -10.02
N LYS A 143 -15.61 0.00 -9.83
CA LYS A 143 -15.91 1.34 -9.25
C LYS A 143 -15.46 1.51 -7.79
N GLU A 144 -15.23 0.42 -7.06
CA GLU A 144 -14.83 0.43 -5.65
C GLU A 144 -13.31 0.33 -5.46
N ALA A 145 -12.59 -0.21 -6.45
CA ALA A 145 -11.13 -0.26 -6.50
C ALA A 145 -10.54 1.09 -6.94
N LEU A 146 -10.84 2.14 -6.16
CA LEU A 146 -10.34 3.48 -6.42
C LEU A 146 -8.80 3.52 -6.30
N PRO A 147 -8.13 4.40 -7.07
CA PRO A 147 -6.70 4.66 -6.91
C PRO A 147 -6.33 5.00 -5.47
N PHE A 148 -5.12 4.62 -5.06
CA PHE A 148 -4.60 4.99 -3.74
C PHE A 148 -4.36 6.50 -3.66
N LYS A 149 -4.78 7.11 -2.55
CA LYS A 149 -4.68 8.56 -2.35
C LYS A 149 -3.21 8.95 -2.19
N VAL A 150 -2.72 9.79 -3.09
CA VAL A 150 -1.38 10.40 -3.01
C VAL A 150 -1.38 11.50 -1.93
N PRO A 151 -0.49 11.45 -0.93
CA PRO A 151 -0.28 12.54 0.03
C PRO A 151 0.31 13.79 -0.64
N LYS A 152 0.12 14.97 -0.03
CA LYS A 152 0.62 16.25 -0.58
C LYS A 152 2.14 16.30 -0.74
N ASN A 153 2.88 15.65 0.18
CA ASN A 153 4.35 15.69 0.23
C ASN A 153 5.00 14.48 -0.47
N ILE A 154 4.35 13.97 -1.52
CA ILE A 154 4.89 12.94 -2.40
C ILE A 154 5.05 13.49 -3.81
N THR A 155 6.24 13.29 -4.38
CA THR A 155 6.54 13.56 -5.77
C THR A 155 6.76 12.24 -6.51
N LEU A 156 6.16 12.09 -7.67
CA LEU A 156 6.41 10.94 -8.55
C LEU A 156 7.52 11.28 -9.53
N VAL A 157 8.59 10.49 -9.52
CA VAL A 157 9.79 10.70 -10.34
C VAL A 157 9.95 9.52 -11.29
N LEU A 158 10.39 9.80 -12.52
CA LEU A 158 10.78 8.76 -13.47
C LEU A 158 12.14 8.21 -13.08
N VAL A 159 12.23 6.89 -12.98
CA VAL A 159 13.43 6.18 -12.53
C VAL A 159 13.74 5.04 -13.49
N ASP A 160 15.00 4.91 -13.87
CA ASP A 160 15.53 3.73 -14.55
C ASP A 160 15.52 2.54 -13.60
N VAL A 161 14.88 1.44 -14.03
CA VAL A 161 14.70 0.24 -13.22
C VAL A 161 16.03 -0.41 -12.84
N GLU A 162 17.06 -0.31 -13.69
CA GLU A 162 18.34 -0.99 -13.44
C GLU A 162 19.25 -0.16 -12.54
N SER A 163 19.40 1.14 -12.82
CA SER A 163 20.30 2.00 -12.04
C SER A 163 19.68 2.63 -10.81
N GLY A 164 18.35 2.75 -10.76
CA GLY A 164 17.64 3.52 -9.72
C GLY A 164 17.80 5.04 -9.84
N LEU A 165 18.39 5.53 -10.93
CA LEU A 165 18.64 6.95 -11.19
C LEU A 165 17.63 7.54 -12.18
N GLN A 166 17.73 8.84 -12.43
CA GLN A 166 16.96 9.49 -13.48
C GLN A 166 17.29 8.88 -14.85
N PRO A 167 16.28 8.66 -15.71
CA PRO A 167 16.49 8.07 -17.02
C PRO A 167 17.32 8.99 -17.93
N ASN A 168 18.14 8.37 -18.76
CA ASN A 168 18.94 9.01 -19.79
C ASN A 168 18.61 8.42 -21.18
N ALA A 169 19.29 8.88 -22.23
CA ALA A 169 19.06 8.43 -23.60
C ALA A 169 19.26 6.91 -23.82
N SER A 170 20.04 6.23 -22.98
CA SER A 170 20.28 4.79 -23.07
C SER A 170 19.34 3.94 -22.19
N THR A 171 18.43 4.57 -21.45
CA THR A 171 17.54 3.88 -20.52
C THR A 171 16.49 3.06 -21.27
N LYS A 172 16.47 1.74 -21.00
CA LYS A 172 15.55 0.80 -21.66
C LYS A 172 14.20 0.68 -20.96
N LYS A 173 14.18 0.82 -19.63
CA LYS A 173 12.98 0.57 -18.83
C LYS A 173 12.84 1.60 -17.72
N ILE A 174 11.72 2.31 -17.77
CA ILE A 174 11.43 3.41 -16.86
C ILE A 174 10.19 3.06 -16.04
N ILE A 175 10.20 3.40 -14.77
CA ILE A 175 9.03 3.33 -13.88
C ILE A 175 8.85 4.67 -13.15
N TYR A 176 7.62 4.92 -12.69
CA TYR A 176 7.39 5.96 -11.69
C TYR A 176 7.67 5.40 -10.30
N GLU A 177 8.47 6.12 -9.52
CA GLU A 177 8.65 5.86 -8.10
C GLU A 177 8.30 7.10 -7.27
N SER A 178 7.85 6.86 -6.04
CA SER A 178 7.38 7.90 -5.14
C SER A 178 8.45 8.31 -4.14
N PHE A 179 8.80 9.59 -4.14
CA PHE A 179 9.76 10.19 -3.24
C PHE A 179 9.06 11.20 -2.33
N LYS A 180 9.56 11.36 -1.10
CA LYS A 180 9.09 12.43 -0.23
C LYS A 180 9.65 13.74 -0.74
N THR A 181 8.84 14.80 -0.71
CA THR A 181 9.26 16.10 -1.25
C THR A 181 10.50 16.66 -0.53
N GLU A 182 10.67 16.38 0.76
CA GLU A 182 11.86 16.77 1.53
C GLU A 182 13.14 16.06 1.05
N ASP A 183 13.04 14.78 0.68
CA ASP A 183 14.17 14.01 0.14
C ASP A 183 14.60 14.56 -1.24
N ASN A 184 13.63 14.99 -2.05
CA ASN A 184 13.89 15.57 -3.38
C ASN A 184 14.46 16.99 -3.32
N ILE A 185 14.11 17.80 -2.31
CA ILE A 185 14.64 19.17 -2.19
C ILE A 185 16.14 19.12 -1.93
N ILE A 186 16.64 18.17 -1.13
CA ILE A 186 18.08 18.03 -0.88
C ILE A 186 18.81 17.66 -2.18
N ASP A 187 18.32 16.68 -2.94
CA ASP A 187 18.93 16.29 -4.22
C ASP A 187 18.82 17.39 -5.30
N ILE A 188 17.70 18.13 -5.35
CA ILE A 188 17.52 19.24 -6.31
C ILE A 188 18.42 20.42 -5.93
N LEU A 189 18.54 20.75 -4.64
CA LEU A 189 19.43 21.81 -4.16
C LEU A 189 20.91 21.44 -4.32
N GLU A 190 21.30 20.18 -4.12
CA GLU A 190 22.65 19.72 -4.43
C GLU A 190 22.94 19.80 -5.94
N ASN A 191 21.97 19.45 -6.80
CA ASN A 191 22.11 19.57 -8.25
C ASN A 191 22.10 21.02 -8.76
N LEU A 192 21.40 21.94 -8.08
CA LEU A 192 21.42 23.37 -8.39
C LEU A 192 22.71 24.04 -7.89
N SER A 193 23.19 23.69 -6.68
CA SER A 193 24.47 24.16 -6.15
C SER A 193 25.66 23.68 -6.99
N ASN A 194 25.56 22.52 -7.64
CA ASN A 194 26.60 21.98 -8.50
C ASN A 194 26.64 22.59 -9.91
N LYS A 195 25.64 23.41 -10.30
CA LYS A 195 25.60 24.06 -11.62
C LYS A 195 26.28 25.42 -11.69
N ASP A 196 26.62 26.03 -10.54
CA ASP A 196 27.28 27.35 -10.46
C ASP A 196 28.80 27.28 -10.29
N ARG A 197 29.42 26.10 -10.42
CA ARG A 197 30.89 25.96 -10.38
C ARG A 197 31.45 25.47 -11.71
N LEU A 198 31.94 26.44 -12.47
CA LEU A 198 32.88 26.27 -13.58
C LEU A 198 34.04 25.35 -13.17
N GLY A 199 34.21 24.26 -13.91
CA GLY A 199 35.47 23.53 -14.05
C GLY A 199 35.88 22.61 -12.90
N PHE A 200 36.49 21.50 -13.31
CA PHE A 200 37.26 20.52 -12.53
C PHE A 200 36.51 19.31 -11.94
N ASN A 201 36.93 18.15 -12.46
CA ASN A 201 36.83 16.82 -11.84
C ASN A 201 37.02 16.90 -10.32
N TYR A 202 36.18 16.22 -9.55
CA TYR A 202 36.57 14.97 -8.88
C TYR A 202 35.38 14.37 -8.13
N THR A 203 35.43 13.05 -8.13
CA THR A 203 34.65 12.07 -7.36
C THR A 203 34.39 12.44 -5.91
N GLU A 204 33.13 12.41 -5.51
CA GLU A 204 32.66 11.74 -4.28
C GLU A 204 31.16 11.45 -4.42
N ASN A 205 30.86 10.34 -5.10
CA ASN A 205 29.50 9.84 -5.27
C ASN A 205 28.98 9.31 -3.93
N LYS A 206 28.32 10.15 -3.15
CA LYS A 206 27.32 9.65 -2.17
C LYS A 206 26.02 9.35 -2.92
N LYS A 207 26.07 8.35 -3.81
CA LYS A 207 24.87 7.81 -4.46
C LYS A 207 24.08 7.06 -3.41
N ILE A 208 22.90 7.56 -3.05
CA ILE A 208 21.90 6.76 -2.36
C ILE A 208 21.39 5.72 -3.37
N ILE A 209 22.06 4.58 -3.39
CA ILE A 209 21.68 3.42 -4.19
C ILE A 209 20.59 2.68 -3.41
N PHE A 210 19.32 2.96 -3.73
CA PHE A 210 18.26 2.05 -3.36
C PHE A 210 18.13 0.99 -4.46
N LYS A 211 18.95 -0.06 -4.33
CA LYS A 211 18.87 -1.25 -5.18
C LYS A 211 17.63 -2.04 -4.78
N PHE A 212 16.50 -1.76 -5.44
CA PHE A 212 15.35 -2.63 -5.40
C PHE A 212 15.38 -3.48 -6.66
N TYR A 213 15.96 -4.68 -6.57
CA TYR A 213 15.81 -5.92 -7.36
C TYR A 213 17.15 -6.68 -7.35
#